data_AF-A0A6P4IVG8-F1
#
_entry.id   AF-A0A6P4IVG8-F1
#
_cell.length_a   1.000
_cell.length_b   1.000
_cell.length_c   1.000
_cell.angle_alpha   90.00
_cell.angle_beta   90.00
_cell.angle_gamma   90.00
#
_symmetry.space_group_name_H-M   'P 1'
#
loop_
_entity.id
_entity.type
_entity.pdbx_description
1 polymer ?
#
loop_
_entity_poly.entity_id
_entity_poly.type
_entity_poly.pdbx_seq_one_letter_code
_entity_poly.pdbx_strand_id
1 'polypeptide(L)'
;MHKTWNKPLHKRKVWKSVSNTGKLIYYLQPLVDNLFFIWMQPLPFPTLLKIGYSCGLFFFLLLPFLCPLLVLVFYYGIFQYVAEQHLALVPPDNLDLLGAALHLWRFEVPNQKYLIYVTMYIDRYRVIMTAISSTIDYMRMALSFVFS
;
A
#
# COMPACT_ATOMS: atom_id res chain seq x y z
N MET A 1 -8.23 38.83 -20.96
CA MET A 1 -7.31 38.35 -19.89
C MET A 1 -7.72 37.02 -19.21
N HIS A 2 -8.61 36.20 -19.80
CA HIS A 2 -9.08 34.94 -19.19
C HIS A 2 -8.20 33.68 -19.44
N LYS A 3 -7.28 33.70 -20.41
CA LYS A 3 -6.51 32.49 -20.81
C LYS A 3 -5.45 32.02 -19.81
N THR A 4 -5.13 32.81 -18.79
CA THR A 4 -4.11 32.49 -17.79
C THR A 4 -4.64 31.70 -16.59
N TRP A 5 -5.95 31.68 -16.35
CA TRP A 5 -6.53 31.03 -15.16
C TRP A 5 -6.62 29.50 -15.26
N ASN A 6 -6.86 28.94 -16.46
CA ASN A 6 -6.94 27.49 -16.67
C ASN A 6 -5.58 26.78 -16.84
N LYS A 7 -4.45 27.50 -16.81
CA LYS A 7 -3.14 26.83 -16.90
C LYS A 7 -2.77 26.23 -15.54
N PRO A 8 -2.46 24.92 -15.46
CA PRO A 8 -2.07 24.29 -14.21
C PRO A 8 -0.78 24.92 -13.67
N LEU A 9 -0.62 24.95 -12.35
CA LEU A 9 0.41 25.74 -11.67
C LEU A 9 1.83 25.37 -12.15
N HIS A 10 2.06 24.09 -12.43
CA HIS A 10 3.33 23.56 -12.94
C HIS A 10 3.75 24.09 -14.32
N LYS A 11 2.84 24.69 -15.10
CA LYS A 11 3.13 25.32 -16.40
C LYS A 11 3.39 26.83 -16.31
N ARG A 12 3.28 27.42 -15.12
CA ARG A 12 3.44 28.87 -14.91
C ARG A 12 4.89 29.20 -14.56
N LYS A 13 5.36 30.41 -14.93
CA LYS A 13 6.73 30.89 -14.57
C LYS A 13 6.97 30.88 -13.06
N VAL A 14 5.92 31.12 -12.27
CA VAL A 14 5.94 31.09 -10.79
C VAL A 14 6.32 29.70 -10.24
N TRP A 15 6.12 28.61 -10.99
CA TRP A 15 6.51 27.27 -10.54
C TRP A 15 8.00 27.15 -10.20
N LYS A 16 8.85 27.92 -10.88
CA LYS A 16 10.30 27.94 -10.62
C LYS A 16 10.65 28.55 -9.27
N SER A 17 9.82 29.45 -8.73
CA SER A 17 10.04 30.09 -7.43
C SER A 17 9.39 29.34 -6.26
N VAL A 18 8.62 28.28 -6.52
CA VAL A 18 8.00 27.46 -5.47
C VAL A 18 9.03 26.50 -4.88
N SER A 19 9.10 26.41 -3.56
CA SER A 19 9.96 25.47 -2.83
C SER A 19 9.59 24.02 -3.16
N ASN A 20 10.55 23.09 -3.04
CA ASN A 20 10.29 21.67 -3.31
C ASN A 20 9.16 21.11 -2.43
N THR A 21 9.06 21.56 -1.17
CA THR A 21 7.96 21.24 -0.27
C THR A 21 6.61 21.75 -0.78
N GLY A 22 6.56 22.99 -1.30
CA GLY A 22 5.33 23.55 -1.88
C GLY A 22 4.88 22.83 -3.15
N LYS A 23 5.83 22.35 -3.96
CA LYS A 23 5.54 21.50 -5.12
C LYS A 23 4.95 20.16 -4.70
N LEU A 24 5.50 19.55 -3.64
CA LEU A 24 5.03 18.28 -3.09
C LEU A 24 3.59 18.40 -2.56
N ILE A 25 3.30 19.45 -1.78
CA ILE A 25 1.94 19.75 -1.30
C ILE A 25 0.97 19.93 -2.48
N TYR A 26 1.36 20.64 -3.53
CA TYR A 26 0.53 20.83 -4.73
C TYR A 26 0.14 19.50 -5.41
N TYR A 27 1.05 18.52 -5.43
CA TYR A 27 0.75 17.19 -5.99
C TYR A 27 -0.05 16.29 -5.03
N LEU A 28 0.06 16.50 -3.72
CA LEU A 28 -0.73 15.77 -2.71
C LEU A 28 -2.16 16.29 -2.55
N GLN A 29 -2.39 17.57 -2.84
CA GLN A 29 -3.68 18.23 -2.73
C GLN A 29 -4.86 17.44 -3.34
N PRO A 30 -4.81 16.95 -4.60
CA PRO A 30 -5.91 16.19 -5.18
C PRO A 30 -6.22 14.87 -4.44
N LEU A 31 -5.23 14.24 -3.78
CA LEU A 31 -5.46 13.02 -3.00
C LEU A 31 -6.23 13.33 -1.71
N VAL A 32 -5.89 14.45 -1.07
CA VAL A 32 -6.58 14.95 0.14
C VAL A 32 -8.02 15.36 -0.21
N ASP A 33 -8.19 16.10 -1.31
CA ASP A 33 -9.51 16.55 -1.76
C ASP A 33 -10.44 15.38 -2.08
N ASN A 34 -9.92 14.34 -2.75
CA ASN A 34 -10.68 13.10 -3.02
C ASN A 34 -11.04 12.34 -1.74
N LEU A 35 -10.16 12.34 -0.74
CA LEU A 35 -10.44 11.71 0.55
C LEU A 35 -11.62 12.41 1.24
N PHE A 36 -11.61 13.75 1.32
CA PHE A 36 -12.73 14.50 1.87
C PHE A 36 -14.03 14.30 1.08
N PHE A 37 -13.95 14.33 -0.25
CA PHE A 37 -15.13 14.17 -1.11
C PHE A 37 -15.88 12.85 -0.86
N ILE A 38 -15.16 11.74 -0.72
CA ILE A 38 -15.76 10.40 -0.52
C ILE A 38 -16.41 10.25 0.87
N TRP A 39 -15.84 10.90 1.88
CA TRP A 39 -16.41 10.96 3.21
C TRP A 39 -17.62 11.88 3.30
N MET A 40 -17.68 12.94 2.47
CA MET A 40 -18.84 13.84 2.40
C MET A 40 -19.99 13.34 1.51
N GLN A 41 -19.76 12.34 0.65
CA GLN A 41 -20.85 11.75 -0.12
C GLN A 41 -21.88 11.07 0.79
N PRO A 42 -23.19 11.34 0.60
CA PRO A 42 -24.27 10.62 1.31
C PRO A 42 -24.13 9.12 1.06
N LEU A 43 -24.67 8.26 1.92
CA LEU A 43 -24.47 6.80 1.83
C LEU A 43 -25.40 6.13 0.80
N PRO A 44 -24.90 5.80 -0.41
CA PRO A 44 -25.30 4.56 -1.09
C PRO A 44 -24.11 3.63 -1.34
N PHE A 45 -22.88 4.04 -0.97
CA PHE A 45 -21.66 3.24 -1.14
C PHE A 45 -21.44 2.29 0.05
N PRO A 46 -21.07 1.01 -0.19
CA PRO A 46 -20.68 0.07 0.86
C PRO A 46 -19.55 0.66 1.71
N THR A 47 -19.77 0.74 3.03
CA THR A 47 -18.81 1.31 3.99
C THR A 47 -17.43 0.66 3.90
N LEU A 48 -17.35 -0.64 3.61
CA LEU A 48 -16.10 -1.38 3.39
C LEU A 48 -15.31 -0.88 2.17
N LEU A 49 -15.98 -0.52 1.07
CA LEU A 49 -15.30 0.03 -0.12
C LEU A 49 -14.74 1.43 0.17
N LYS A 50 -15.47 2.25 0.94
CA LYS A 50 -14.96 3.56 1.39
C LYS A 50 -13.69 3.41 2.24
N ILE A 51 -13.67 2.44 3.14
CA ILE A 51 -12.51 2.14 4.00
C ILE A 51 -11.33 1.61 3.16
N GLY A 52 -11.57 0.68 2.23
CA GLY A 52 -10.51 0.16 1.36
C GLY A 52 -9.91 1.26 0.47
N TYR A 53 -10.76 2.10 -0.12
CA TYR A 53 -10.32 3.20 -0.96
C TYR A 53 -9.59 4.29 -0.17
N SER A 54 -10.08 4.67 1.02
CA SER A 54 -9.40 5.65 1.87
C SER A 54 -8.05 5.14 2.37
N CYS A 55 -7.93 3.84 2.68
CA CYS A 55 -6.66 3.19 3.01
C CYS A 55 -5.67 3.28 1.84
N GLY A 56 -6.12 2.99 0.62
CA GLY A 56 -5.31 3.16 -0.59
C GLY A 56 -4.84 4.60 -0.80
N LEU A 57 -5.73 5.59 -0.67
CA LEU A 57 -5.34 7.01 -0.76
C LEU A 57 -4.34 7.41 0.32
N PHE A 58 -4.53 6.95 1.55
CA PHE A 58 -3.63 7.25 2.66
C PHE A 58 -2.22 6.69 2.42
N PHE A 59 -2.12 5.49 1.84
CA PHE A 59 -0.85 4.91 1.42
C PHE A 59 -0.12 5.81 0.41
N PHE A 60 -0.80 6.32 -0.61
CA PHE A 60 -0.20 7.24 -1.59
C PHE A 60 0.23 8.57 -0.96
N LEU A 61 -0.51 9.04 0.04
CA LEU A 61 -0.19 10.27 0.77
C LEU A 61 1.09 10.09 1.62
N LEU A 62 1.29 8.91 2.20
CA LEU A 62 2.48 8.56 2.97
C LEU A 62 3.70 8.16 2.13
N LEU A 63 3.50 7.80 0.87
CA LEU A 63 4.57 7.37 -0.06
C LEU A 63 5.81 8.30 -0.12
N PRO A 64 5.68 9.64 -0.10
CA PRO A 64 6.84 10.54 -0.09
C PRO A 64 7.71 10.41 1.16
N PHE A 65 7.15 9.91 2.27
CA PHE A 65 7.86 9.65 3.52
C PHE A 65 8.33 8.21 3.62
N LEU A 66 7.54 7.25 3.12
CA LEU A 66 7.87 5.83 3.12
C LEU A 66 9.06 5.51 2.21
N CYS A 67 9.12 6.09 1.01
CA CYS A 67 10.23 5.86 0.09
C CYS A 67 11.61 6.23 0.67
N PRO A 68 11.87 7.44 1.20
CA PRO A 68 13.17 7.78 1.76
C PRO A 68 13.51 6.95 3.00
N LEU A 69 12.52 6.62 3.85
CA LEU A 69 12.73 5.71 4.98
C LEU A 69 13.17 4.32 4.52
N LEU A 70 12.49 3.77 3.52
CA LEU A 70 12.81 2.47 2.95
C LEU A 70 14.23 2.47 2.37
N VAL A 71 14.60 3.52 1.61
CA VAL A 71 15.97 3.68 1.09
C VAL A 71 17.00 3.72 2.21
N LEU A 72 16.75 4.48 3.29
CA LEU A 72 17.64 4.52 4.45
C LEU A 72 17.82 3.15 5.10
N VAL A 73 16.74 2.40 5.30
CA VAL A 73 16.78 1.05 5.87
C VAL A 73 17.60 0.11 4.98
N PHE A 74 17.42 0.16 3.66
CA PHE A 74 18.21 -0.66 2.74
C PHE A 74 19.70 -0.32 2.76
N TYR A 75 20.05 0.97 2.72
CA TYR A 75 21.45 1.38 2.80
C TYR A 75 22.08 1.02 4.14
N TYR A 76 21.35 1.18 5.23
CA TYR A 76 21.79 0.77 6.57
C TYR A 76 22.07 -0.74 6.61
N GLY A 77 21.16 -1.57 6.09
CA GLY A 77 21.37 -3.02 6.00
C GLY A 77 22.59 -3.40 5.15
N ILE A 78 22.78 -2.76 3.99
CA ILE A 78 23.97 -3.00 3.15
C ILE A 78 25.25 -2.63 3.89
N PHE A 79 25.26 -1.48 4.58
CA PHE A 79 26.43 -1.03 5.33
C PHE A 79 26.73 -1.98 6.50
N GLN A 80 25.71 -2.41 7.22
CA GLN A 80 25.82 -3.38 8.31
C GLN A 80 26.41 -4.71 7.81
N TYR A 81 25.91 -5.22 6.68
CA TYR A 81 26.43 -6.45 6.06
C TYR A 81 27.91 -6.34 5.68
N VAL A 82 28.32 -5.23 5.06
CA VAL A 82 29.72 -5.00 4.68
C VAL A 82 30.61 -4.86 5.92
N ALA A 83 30.12 -4.19 6.97
CA ALA A 83 30.86 -4.01 8.22
C ALA A 83 31.08 -5.34 8.96
N GLU A 84 30.07 -6.21 9.01
CA GLU A 84 30.21 -7.54 9.59
C GLU A 84 31.18 -8.41 8.78
N GLN A 85 31.04 -8.43 7.45
CA GLN A 85 31.80 -9.33 6.59
C GLN A 85 33.28 -8.93 6.41
N HIS A 86 33.57 -7.62 6.35
CA HIS A 86 34.91 -7.12 6.03
C HIS A 86 35.67 -6.53 7.22
N LEU A 87 34.95 -6.03 8.24
CA LEU A 87 35.56 -5.36 9.39
C LEU A 87 35.38 -6.16 10.69
N ALA A 88 34.67 -7.30 10.66
CA ALA A 88 34.33 -8.11 11.83
C ALA A 88 33.68 -7.28 12.97
N LEU A 89 32.98 -6.20 12.58
CA LEU A 89 32.29 -5.30 13.51
C LEU A 89 30.96 -5.92 13.87
N VAL A 90 30.83 -6.37 15.12
CA VAL A 90 29.56 -6.91 15.65
C VAL A 90 28.67 -5.74 16.07
N PRO A 91 27.53 -5.52 15.41
CA PRO A 91 26.60 -4.49 15.83
C PRO A 91 25.95 -4.88 17.17
N PRO A 92 25.64 -3.91 18.04
CA PRO A 92 24.92 -4.18 19.27
C PRO A 92 23.47 -4.60 18.96
N ASP A 93 22.89 -5.48 19.79
CA ASP A 93 21.58 -6.12 19.55
C ASP A 93 20.44 -5.16 19.15
N ASN A 94 20.43 -3.93 19.69
CA ASN A 94 19.38 -2.94 19.40
C ASN A 94 19.49 -2.32 18.00
N LEU A 95 20.65 -2.44 17.36
CA LEU A 95 20.98 -1.86 16.06
C LEU A 95 21.20 -2.92 14.98
N ASP A 96 21.04 -4.19 15.35
CA ASP A 96 21.19 -5.33 14.45
C ASP A 96 19.91 -5.54 13.62
N LEU A 97 19.89 -4.89 12.45
CA LEU A 97 18.74 -4.93 11.56
C LEU A 97 18.74 -6.22 10.70
N LEU A 98 19.93 -6.73 10.37
CA LEU A 98 20.10 -8.00 9.64
C LEU A 98 19.71 -9.22 10.48
N GLY A 99 20.18 -9.31 11.72
CA GLY A 99 19.84 -10.37 12.65
C GLY A 99 18.35 -10.35 13.01
N ALA A 100 17.77 -9.17 13.25
CA ALA A 100 16.33 -9.03 13.45
C ALA A 100 15.53 -9.47 12.20
N ALA A 101 15.96 -9.10 10.99
CA ALA A 101 15.32 -9.53 9.76
C ALA A 101 15.43 -11.05 9.55
N LEU A 102 16.57 -11.65 9.87
CA LEU A 102 16.77 -13.10 9.84
C LEU A 102 15.89 -13.82 10.86
N HIS A 103 15.73 -13.27 12.06
CA HIS A 103 14.85 -13.80 13.09
C HIS A 103 13.37 -13.71 12.67
N LEU A 104 12.95 -12.61 12.05
CA LEU A 104 11.61 -12.47 11.46
C LEU A 104 11.39 -13.45 10.30
N TRP A 105 12.40 -13.64 9.45
CA TRP A 105 12.32 -14.58 8.32
C TRP A 105 12.26 -16.04 8.79
N ARG A 106 13.01 -16.37 9.84
CA ARG A 106 13.02 -17.69 10.49
C ARG A 106 12.00 -17.83 11.60
N PHE A 107 11.03 -16.92 11.68
CA PHE A 107 9.95 -17.02 12.66
C PHE A 107 9.06 -18.21 12.29
N GLU A 108 9.50 -19.42 12.66
CA GLU A 108 8.67 -20.60 12.70
C GLU A 108 7.49 -20.29 13.62
N VAL A 109 6.26 -20.44 13.11
CA VAL A 109 5.05 -20.29 13.92
C VAL A 109 5.19 -21.29 15.08
N PRO A 110 5.43 -20.82 16.32
CA PRO A 110 5.85 -21.70 17.41
C PRO A 110 4.74 -22.68 17.83
N ASN A 111 3.53 -22.47 17.34
CA ASN A 111 2.36 -23.29 17.65
C ASN A 111 1.87 -24.01 16.39
N GLN A 112 2.35 -25.24 16.18
CA GLN A 112 1.88 -26.12 15.08
C GLN A 112 0.35 -26.27 15.04
N LYS A 113 -0.34 -26.19 16.20
CA LYS A 113 -1.81 -26.22 16.24
C LYS A 113 -2.44 -24.98 15.59
N TYR A 114 -1.81 -23.82 15.74
CA TYR A 114 -2.27 -22.58 15.11
C TYR A 114 -2.06 -22.63 13.60
N LEU A 115 -0.97 -23.24 13.13
CA LEU A 115 -0.71 -23.45 11.72
C LEU A 115 -1.79 -24.32 11.07
N ILE A 116 -2.15 -25.45 11.71
CA ILE A 116 -3.24 -26.32 11.25
C ILE A 116 -4.58 -25.56 11.20
N TYR A 117 -4.87 -24.76 12.21
CA TYR A 117 -6.09 -23.95 12.27
C TYR A 117 -6.16 -22.93 11.13
N VAL A 118 -5.08 -22.19 10.90
CA VAL A 118 -4.99 -21.21 9.80
C VAL A 118 -5.13 -21.91 8.44
N THR A 119 -4.49 -23.07 8.24
CA THR A 119 -4.64 -23.82 6.99
C THR A 119 -6.08 -24.29 6.74
N MET A 120 -6.78 -24.76 7.77
CA MET A 120 -8.19 -25.14 7.66
C MET A 120 -9.09 -23.95 7.30
N TYR A 121 -8.84 -22.78 7.89
CA TYR A 121 -9.59 -21.56 7.57
C TYR A 121 -9.35 -21.10 6.13
N ILE A 122 -8.10 -21.11 5.67
CA ILE A 122 -7.75 -20.77 4.29
C ILE A 122 -8.46 -21.72 3.31
N ASP A 123 -8.44 -23.03 3.57
CA ASP A 123 -9.14 -24.01 2.72
C ASP A 123 -10.65 -23.78 2.71
N ARG A 124 -11.27 -23.46 3.86
CA ARG A 124 -12.69 -23.12 3.91
C ARG A 124 -13.01 -21.90 3.04
N TYR A 125 -12.23 -20.83 3.13
CA TYR A 125 -12.43 -19.63 2.31
C TYR A 125 -12.20 -19.90 0.83
N ARG A 126 -11.23 -20.76 0.48
CA ARG A 126 -10.98 -21.18 -0.90
C ARG A 126 -12.17 -21.90 -1.51
N VAL A 127 -12.81 -22.81 -0.76
CA VAL A 127 -14.02 -23.53 -1.21
C VAL A 127 -15.18 -22.55 -1.42
N ILE A 128 -15.40 -21.63 -0.48
CA ILE A 128 -16.46 -20.60 -0.59
C ILE A 128 -16.24 -19.73 -1.84
N MET A 129 -15.02 -19.25 -2.07
CA MET A 129 -14.70 -18.43 -3.24
C MET A 129 -14.88 -19.20 -4.56
N THR A 130 -14.50 -20.48 -4.58
CA THR A 130 -14.71 -21.35 -5.74
C THR A 130 -16.19 -21.52 -6.05
N ALA A 131 -17.02 -21.74 -5.02
CA ALA A 131 -18.47 -21.86 -5.16
C ALA A 131 -19.13 -20.56 -5.66
N ILE A 132 -18.68 -19.41 -5.16
CA ILE A 132 -19.14 -18.11 -5.65
C ILE A 132 -18.75 -17.93 -7.12
N SER A 133 -17.51 -18.25 -7.48
CA SER A 133 -17.02 -18.17 -8.86
C SER A 133 -17.84 -19.04 -9.81
N SER A 134 -18.10 -20.31 -9.45
CA SER A 134 -18.92 -21.21 -10.27
C SER A 134 -20.35 -20.70 -10.40
N THR A 135 -20.92 -20.12 -9.35
CA THR A 135 -22.28 -19.55 -9.39
C THR A 135 -22.36 -18.36 -10.35
N ILE A 136 -21.35 -17.50 -10.37
CA ILE A 136 -21.25 -16.38 -11.31
C ILE A 136 -21.13 -16.90 -12.75
N ASP A 137 -20.33 -17.94 -12.99
CA ASP A 137 -20.18 -18.54 -14.31
C ASP A 137 -21.48 -19.19 -14.81
N TYR A 138 -22.21 -19.89 -13.95
CA TYR A 138 -23.54 -20.41 -14.29
C TYR A 138 -24.56 -19.30 -14.56
N MET A 139 -24.55 -18.20 -13.81
CA MET A 139 -25.38 -17.04 -14.11
C MET A 139 -25.04 -16.42 -15.45
N ARG A 140 -23.75 -16.28 -15.80
CA ARG A 140 -23.32 -15.79 -17.11
C ARG A 140 -23.81 -16.69 -18.24
N MET A 141 -23.69 -18.00 -18.08
CA MET A 141 -24.21 -18.98 -19.04
C MET A 141 -25.73 -18.89 -19.18
N ALA A 142 -26.47 -18.81 -18.09
CA ALA A 142 -27.93 -18.66 -18.11
C ALA A 142 -28.37 -17.36 -18.80
N LEU A 143 -27.69 -16.24 -18.51
CA LEU A 143 -27.94 -14.97 -19.18
C LEU A 143 -27.64 -15.05 -20.68
N SER A 144 -26.55 -15.72 -21.10
CA SER A 144 -26.26 -15.89 -22.53
C SER A 144 -27.29 -16.73 -23.27
N PHE A 145 -27.99 -17.65 -22.59
CA PHE A 145 -29.10 -18.42 -23.19
C PHE A 145 -30.40 -17.63 -23.26
N VAL A 146 -30.67 -16.74 -22.30
CA VAL A 146 -31.90 -15.92 -22.28
C VAL A 146 -31.82 -14.74 -23.26
N PHE A 147 -30.62 -14.20 -23.49
CA PHE A 147 -30.38 -13.09 -24.42
C PHE A 147 -29.86 -13.52 -25.80
N SER A 148 -29.85 -14.83 -26.09
CA SER A 148 -29.67 -15.42 -27.43
C SER A 148 -31.01 -15.66 -28.10
#